data_AF-A0A3R7EEY3-F1
#
_entry.id   AF-A0A3R7EEY3-F1
#
_cell.length_a   1.000
_cell.length_b   1.000
_cell.length_c   1.000
_cell.angle_alpha   90.00
_cell.angle_beta   90.00
_cell.angle_gamma   90.00
#
_symmetry.space_group_name_H-M   'P 1'
#
loop_
_entity.id
_entity.type
_entity.pdbx_description
1 polymer ?
#
loop_
_entity_poly.entity_id
_entity_poly.type
_entity_poly.pdbx_seq_one_letter_code
_entity_poly.pdbx_strand_id
1 'polypeptide(L)'
;MYDNHKLGIMFQAYTNNLTCYTDRPFIIDKAQQYKYLEHVAFYGLTWADLSSIKFGFALFNKRTMGYRRANRSDTLFMVLAQSGRVPMWGDVILNGNYTYEYALYPHIGDWKTGDVHREANNYNFKALTYVGDPSKGTLPQRLSLLESSVKNVLVSAVYTKKGKLYVRMYEYIGESASVNLLSQISH
;
A
#
# COMPACT_ATOMS: atom_id res chain seq x y z
N MET A 1 17.70 -6.72 -31.34
CA MET A 1 17.15 -7.70 -30.38
C MET A 1 16.41 -6.90 -29.34
N TYR A 2 15.09 -7.10 -29.20
CA TYR A 2 14.36 -6.49 -28.09
C TYR A 2 14.64 -7.30 -26.84
N ASP A 3 15.11 -6.63 -25.79
CA ASP A 3 15.33 -7.25 -24.50
C ASP A 3 13.97 -7.50 -23.86
N ASN A 4 13.51 -8.76 -23.86
CA ASN A 4 12.18 -9.17 -23.39
C ASN A 4 12.29 -9.90 -22.06
N HIS A 5 12.54 -9.14 -21.00
CA HIS A 5 12.86 -9.66 -19.68
C HIS A 5 11.99 -9.02 -18.61
N LYS A 6 11.63 -9.82 -17.61
CA LYS A 6 10.87 -9.39 -16.45
C LYS A 6 11.62 -9.76 -15.19
N LEU A 7 11.93 -8.76 -14.37
CA LEU A 7 12.53 -8.94 -13.06
C LEU A 7 11.45 -8.85 -11.99
N GLY A 8 11.52 -9.74 -11.02
CA GLY A 8 10.69 -9.66 -9.83
C GLY A 8 11.18 -10.57 -8.73
N ILE A 9 10.54 -10.42 -7.58
CA ILE A 9 10.81 -11.19 -6.36
C ILE A 9 9.63 -12.09 -6.07
N MET A 10 9.90 -13.22 -5.42
CA MET A 10 8.89 -14.23 -5.16
C MET A 10 9.01 -14.74 -3.73
N PHE A 11 7.88 -14.82 -3.04
CA PHE A 11 7.79 -15.39 -1.70
C PHE A 11 6.68 -16.43 -1.68
N GLN A 12 6.95 -17.54 -1.00
CA GLN A 12 6.10 -18.72 -0.95
C GLN A 12 5.71 -19.01 0.51
N ALA A 13 4.42 -19.25 0.74
CA ALA A 13 3.87 -19.53 2.07
C ALA A 13 3.96 -21.02 2.47
N TYR A 14 4.26 -21.92 1.53
CA TYR A 14 4.32 -23.38 1.73
C TYR A 14 3.07 -23.97 2.40
N THR A 15 1.90 -23.39 2.14
CA THR A 15 0.59 -23.84 2.65
C THR A 15 -0.50 -23.63 1.62
N ASN A 16 -1.66 -24.24 1.85
CA ASN A 16 -2.83 -24.14 0.98
C ASN A 16 -3.91 -23.23 1.58
N ASN A 17 -4.99 -23.01 0.81
CA ASN A 17 -6.18 -22.24 1.23
C ASN A 17 -5.90 -20.78 1.57
N LEU A 18 -5.02 -20.15 0.79
CA LEU A 18 -4.66 -18.74 0.94
C LEU A 18 -5.49 -17.86 0.00
N THR A 19 -6.04 -16.79 0.55
CA THR A 19 -6.68 -15.72 -0.22
C THR A 19 -5.67 -14.62 -0.46
N CYS A 20 -5.75 -13.97 -1.62
CA CYS A 20 -4.90 -12.82 -1.92
C CYS A 20 -5.77 -11.57 -1.93
N TYR A 21 -5.25 -10.50 -1.32
CA TYR A 21 -5.90 -9.20 -1.23
C TYR A 21 -4.96 -8.11 -1.72
N THR A 22 -5.54 -7.02 -2.20
CA THR A 22 -4.80 -5.87 -2.71
C THR A 22 -5.49 -4.58 -2.34
N ASP A 23 -4.70 -3.55 -2.11
CA ASP A 23 -5.23 -2.19 -2.04
C ASP A 23 -5.51 -1.61 -3.42
N ARG A 24 -6.63 -0.90 -3.50
CA ARG A 24 -7.11 -0.11 -4.62
C ARG A 24 -7.48 1.27 -4.09
N PRO A 25 -7.70 2.28 -4.95
CA PRO A 25 -8.09 3.60 -4.48
C PRO A 25 -9.30 3.52 -3.54
N PHE A 26 -9.06 3.78 -2.25
CA PHE A 26 -10.04 3.78 -1.16
C PHE A 26 -10.76 2.45 -0.85
N ILE A 27 -10.29 1.33 -1.42
CA ILE A 27 -10.95 0.02 -1.25
C ILE A 27 -9.87 -1.06 -1.15
N ILE A 28 -10.11 -2.07 -0.30
CA ILE A 28 -9.34 -3.31 -0.29
C ILE A 28 -10.26 -4.41 -0.78
N ASP A 29 -9.79 -5.19 -1.76
CA ASP A 29 -10.57 -6.27 -2.34
C ASP A 29 -9.70 -7.51 -2.52
N LYS A 30 -10.35 -8.66 -2.67
CA LYS A 30 -9.70 -9.87 -3.13
C LYS A 30 -9.04 -9.58 -4.47
N ALA A 31 -7.83 -10.08 -4.66
CA ALA A 31 -7.12 -9.99 -5.92
C ALA A 31 -7.94 -10.72 -7.00
N GLN A 32 -8.65 -9.96 -7.83
CA GLN A 32 -9.41 -10.52 -8.93
C GLN A 32 -8.44 -10.89 -10.06
N GLN A 33 -8.60 -12.11 -10.56
CA GLN A 33 -8.01 -12.58 -11.80
C GLN A 33 -8.73 -11.89 -12.96
N TYR A 34 -8.03 -10.98 -13.65
CA TYR A 34 -8.55 -10.31 -14.85
C TYR A 34 -8.23 -11.15 -16.09
N LYS A 35 -9.23 -11.84 -16.64
CA LYS A 35 -9.09 -12.81 -17.77
C LYS A 35 -8.25 -12.36 -18.96
N TYR A 36 -8.12 -11.05 -19.20
CA TYR A 36 -7.37 -10.50 -20.36
C TYR A 36 -5.93 -10.07 -20.04
N LEU A 37 -5.58 -9.86 -18.77
CA LEU A 37 -4.25 -9.40 -18.32
C LEU A 37 -3.56 -10.40 -17.38
N GLU A 38 -4.22 -11.52 -17.10
CA GLU A 38 -3.83 -12.60 -16.19
C GLU A 38 -2.44 -13.19 -16.45
N HIS A 39 -1.92 -13.12 -17.68
CA HIS A 39 -0.56 -13.55 -17.97
C HIS A 39 0.53 -12.58 -17.46
N VAL A 40 0.15 -11.36 -17.03
CA VAL A 40 1.09 -10.27 -16.81
C VAL A 40 1.16 -9.84 -15.34
N ALA A 41 0.06 -9.40 -14.72
CA ALA A 41 -0.03 -9.01 -13.31
C ALA A 41 -1.46 -8.60 -12.92
N PHE A 42 -1.80 -8.66 -11.63
CA PHE A 42 -2.90 -7.91 -11.04
C PHE A 42 -2.39 -6.65 -10.33
N TYR A 43 -3.29 -5.68 -10.17
CA TYR A 43 -2.99 -4.38 -9.59
C TYR A 43 -3.07 -4.39 -8.07
N GLY A 44 -2.08 -3.78 -7.42
CA GLY A 44 -2.10 -3.37 -6.01
C GLY A 44 -1.34 -2.06 -5.90
N LEU A 45 -1.97 -1.04 -5.30
CA LEU A 45 -1.43 0.31 -5.20
C LEU A 45 -0.11 0.31 -4.44
N THR A 46 -0.13 -0.16 -3.19
CA THR A 46 1.01 -0.13 -2.28
C THR A 46 1.35 -1.51 -1.73
N TRP A 47 0.44 -2.48 -1.79
CA TRP A 47 0.70 -3.83 -1.30
C TRP A 47 -0.16 -4.91 -1.96
N ALA A 48 0.32 -6.15 -1.85
CA ALA A 48 -0.51 -7.34 -2.03
C ALA A 48 -0.26 -8.30 -0.86
N ASP A 49 -1.34 -8.86 -0.34
CA ASP A 49 -1.34 -9.78 0.78
C ASP A 49 -1.67 -11.19 0.31
N LEU A 50 -1.04 -12.19 0.92
CA LEU A 50 -1.38 -13.58 0.77
C LEU A 50 -1.55 -14.22 2.15
N SER A 51 -2.80 -14.49 2.52
CA SER A 51 -3.12 -14.88 3.90
C SER A 51 -4.26 -15.89 4.03
N SER A 52 -4.32 -16.51 5.20
CA SER A 52 -5.42 -17.31 5.73
C SER A 52 -5.92 -16.67 7.03
N ILE A 53 -6.93 -17.26 7.67
CA ILE A 53 -7.36 -16.81 9.00
C ILE A 53 -6.31 -17.05 10.11
N LYS A 54 -5.23 -17.78 9.85
CA LYS A 54 -4.19 -18.11 10.87
C LYS A 54 -2.94 -17.27 10.70
N PHE A 55 -2.49 -17.07 9.46
CA PHE A 55 -1.28 -16.33 9.14
C PHE A 55 -1.29 -15.87 7.69
N GLY A 56 -0.43 -14.89 7.40
CA GLY A 56 -0.19 -14.40 6.05
C GLY A 56 1.13 -13.67 5.94
N PHE A 57 1.43 -13.23 4.73
CA PHE A 57 2.44 -12.23 4.49
C PHE A 57 1.97 -11.28 3.41
N ALA A 58 2.35 -10.02 3.57
CA ALA A 58 2.17 -9.00 2.56
C ALA A 58 3.52 -8.58 1.96
N LEU A 59 3.48 -8.22 0.68
CA LEU A 59 4.59 -7.53 0.03
C LEU A 59 4.21 -6.08 -0.19
N PHE A 60 5.01 -5.17 0.35
CA PHE A 60 4.84 -3.73 0.19
C PHE A 60 5.74 -3.25 -0.92
N ASN A 61 5.17 -2.51 -1.85
CA ASN A 61 5.93 -1.82 -2.88
C ASN A 61 6.12 -0.35 -2.50
N LYS A 62 7.13 0.26 -3.13
CA LYS A 62 7.30 1.70 -3.15
C LYS A 62 7.44 2.14 -4.60
N ARG A 63 6.38 2.73 -5.15
CA ARG A 63 6.31 3.26 -6.53
C ARG A 63 6.32 2.20 -7.65
N THR A 64 6.25 0.91 -7.33
CA THR A 64 6.22 -0.17 -8.33
C THR A 64 4.91 -0.93 -8.26
N MET A 65 4.13 -0.91 -9.34
CA MET A 65 2.80 -1.49 -9.34
C MET A 65 2.81 -2.81 -10.08
N GLY A 66 2.26 -3.85 -9.47
CA GLY A 66 2.02 -5.12 -10.16
C GLY A 66 2.50 -6.32 -9.38
N TYR A 67 1.57 -7.25 -9.21
CA TYR A 67 1.81 -8.52 -8.55
C TYR A 67 1.25 -9.64 -9.42
N ARG A 68 1.69 -10.86 -9.22
CA ARG A 68 1.04 -12.04 -9.80
C ARG A 68 1.02 -13.16 -8.78
N ARG A 69 -0.01 -14.00 -8.88
CA ARG A 69 0.10 -15.35 -8.33
C ARG A 69 1.11 -16.06 -9.22
N ALA A 70 2.14 -16.66 -8.64
CA ALA A 70 2.99 -17.55 -9.42
C ALA A 70 2.16 -18.78 -9.85
N ASN A 71 2.74 -19.69 -10.63
CA ASN A 71 2.07 -20.92 -11.08
C ASN A 71 1.49 -21.78 -9.94
N ARG A 72 1.85 -21.48 -8.68
CA ARG A 72 1.32 -22.07 -7.46
C ARG A 72 0.47 -21.06 -6.67
N SER A 73 -0.65 -21.52 -6.15
CA SER A 73 -1.60 -20.74 -5.33
C SER A 73 -1.10 -20.36 -3.95
N ASP A 74 0.14 -20.70 -3.60
CA ASP A 74 0.79 -20.41 -2.32
C ASP A 74 1.92 -19.37 -2.45
N THR A 75 2.07 -18.79 -3.64
CA THR A 75 3.23 -17.98 -3.99
C THR A 75 2.81 -16.63 -4.57
N LEU A 76 3.37 -15.56 -4.01
CA LEU A 76 3.17 -14.18 -4.45
C LEU A 76 4.44 -13.66 -5.09
N PHE A 77 4.31 -13.08 -6.29
CA PHE A 77 5.40 -12.47 -7.02
C PHE A 77 5.14 -10.98 -7.21
N MET A 78 6.10 -10.13 -6.88
CA MET A 78 6.08 -8.69 -7.15
C MET A 78 6.93 -8.37 -8.36
N VAL A 79 6.37 -7.61 -9.30
CA VAL A 79 7.10 -7.13 -10.48
C VAL A 79 7.97 -5.95 -10.08
N LEU A 80 9.28 -6.04 -10.33
CA LEU A 80 10.22 -4.92 -10.13
C LEU A 80 10.51 -4.19 -11.44
N ALA A 81 10.69 -4.95 -12.53
CA ALA A 81 11.04 -4.39 -13.83
C ALA A 81 10.43 -5.21 -14.97
N GLN A 82 10.07 -4.54 -16.06
CA GLN A 82 9.71 -5.18 -17.32
C GLN A 82 10.32 -4.38 -18.47
N SER A 83 11.23 -5.01 -19.19
CA SER A 83 11.76 -4.54 -20.47
C SER A 83 11.19 -5.42 -21.58
N GLY A 84 10.77 -4.83 -22.68
CA GLY A 84 10.16 -5.48 -23.82
C GLY A 84 8.85 -4.81 -24.23
N ARG A 85 8.07 -5.50 -25.05
CA ARG A 85 6.78 -5.01 -25.55
C ARG A 85 5.72 -5.13 -24.46
N VAL A 86 5.13 -3.99 -24.07
CA VAL A 86 4.05 -3.93 -23.08
C VAL A 86 2.73 -3.62 -23.80
N PRO A 87 1.68 -4.45 -23.62
CA PRO A 87 0.35 -4.14 -24.16
C PRO A 87 -0.11 -2.74 -23.73
N MET A 88 -0.66 -1.97 -24.66
CA MET A 88 -1.12 -0.58 -24.48
C MET A 88 -0.03 0.48 -24.25
N TRP A 89 1.19 0.12 -23.86
CA TRP A 89 2.27 1.09 -23.58
C TRP A 89 3.42 1.07 -24.60
N GLY A 90 3.41 0.12 -25.54
CA GLY A 90 4.43 0.01 -26.58
C GLY A 90 5.71 -0.65 -26.08
N ASP A 91 6.83 -0.39 -26.76
CA ASP A 91 8.12 -0.96 -26.41
C ASP A 91 8.77 -0.17 -25.27
N VAL A 92 9.03 -0.85 -24.16
CA VAL A 92 9.70 -0.30 -22.99
C VAL A 92 11.09 -0.92 -22.90
N ILE A 93 12.15 -0.13 -23.06
CA ILE A 93 13.53 -0.61 -22.94
C ILE A 93 14.14 -0.04 -21.67
N LEU A 94 14.54 -0.92 -20.75
CA LEU A 94 15.20 -0.54 -19.51
C LEU A 94 16.71 -0.67 -19.66
N ASN A 95 17.46 0.38 -19.33
CA ASN A 95 18.92 0.43 -19.40
C ASN A 95 19.48 1.19 -18.19
N GLY A 96 20.65 0.76 -17.71
CA GLY A 96 21.34 1.40 -16.59
C GLY A 96 21.00 0.80 -15.22
N ASN A 97 21.29 1.56 -14.16
CA ASN A 97 21.17 1.09 -12.78
C ASN A 97 19.82 1.49 -12.19
N TYR A 98 19.13 0.51 -11.61
CA TYR A 98 17.86 0.70 -10.91
C TYR A 98 18.00 0.29 -9.45
N THR A 99 17.31 0.99 -8.56
CA THR A 99 17.19 0.64 -7.14
C THR A 99 15.72 0.46 -6.80
N TYR A 100 15.39 -0.67 -6.18
CA TYR A 100 14.03 -1.02 -5.80
C TYR A 100 13.93 -1.13 -4.27
N GLU A 101 12.91 -0.48 -3.70
CA GLU A 101 12.58 -0.56 -2.29
C GLU A 101 11.27 -1.35 -2.13
N TYR A 102 11.32 -2.44 -1.36
CA TYR A 102 10.14 -3.23 -1.01
C TYR A 102 10.28 -3.75 0.43
N ALA A 103 9.18 -4.24 1.00
CA ALA A 103 9.19 -4.94 2.28
C ALA A 103 8.40 -6.24 2.20
N LEU A 104 8.89 -7.27 2.91
CA LEU A 104 8.11 -8.45 3.27
C LEU A 104 7.57 -8.23 4.68
N TYR A 105 6.27 -8.36 4.86
CA TYR A 105 5.59 -8.15 6.13
C TYR A 105 4.80 -9.42 6.52
N PRO A 106 5.41 -10.33 7.30
CA PRO A 106 4.71 -11.47 7.88
C PRO A 106 3.75 -11.01 8.98
N HIS A 107 2.56 -11.60 9.06
CA HIS A 107 1.58 -11.25 10.09
C HIS A 107 0.70 -12.45 10.50
N ILE A 108 0.04 -12.28 11.64
CA ILE A 108 -0.98 -13.22 12.13
C ILE A 108 -2.30 -12.93 11.41
N GLY A 109 -3.07 -14.00 11.17
CA GLY A 109 -4.38 -13.92 10.57
C GLY A 109 -4.36 -13.39 9.14
N ASP A 110 -5.48 -12.78 8.75
CA ASP A 110 -5.65 -12.14 7.45
C ASP A 110 -5.13 -10.70 7.43
N TRP A 111 -5.22 -10.02 6.30
CA TRP A 111 -4.76 -8.64 6.14
C TRP A 111 -5.39 -7.65 7.14
N LYS A 112 -6.63 -7.92 7.59
CA LYS A 112 -7.34 -7.11 8.58
C LYS A 112 -6.70 -7.27 9.94
N THR A 113 -6.54 -8.52 10.36
CA THR A 113 -5.94 -8.88 11.66
C THR A 113 -4.48 -8.44 11.75
N GLY A 114 -3.75 -8.54 10.65
CA GLY A 114 -2.34 -8.12 10.54
C GLY A 114 -2.12 -6.61 10.37
N ASP A 115 -3.18 -5.81 10.31
CA ASP A 115 -3.17 -4.36 10.02
C ASP A 115 -2.34 -3.97 8.79
N VAL A 116 -2.36 -4.84 7.77
CA VAL A 116 -1.50 -4.77 6.58
C VAL A 116 -1.61 -3.41 5.88
N HIS A 117 -2.82 -2.87 5.78
CA HIS A 117 -3.04 -1.59 5.10
C HIS A 117 -2.43 -0.41 5.85
N ARG A 118 -2.47 -0.40 7.19
CA ARG A 118 -1.82 0.65 7.97
C ARG A 118 -0.31 0.52 7.91
N GLU A 119 0.23 -0.69 8.02
CA GLU A 119 1.68 -0.90 7.97
C GLU A 119 2.26 -0.59 6.60
N ALA A 120 1.55 -0.89 5.52
CA ALA A 120 1.94 -0.46 4.19
C ALA A 120 1.94 1.07 4.04
N ASN A 121 0.99 1.77 4.67
CA ASN A 121 0.98 3.22 4.73
C ASN A 121 2.17 3.76 5.56
N ASN A 122 2.46 3.18 6.74
CA ASN A 122 3.62 3.57 7.55
C ASN A 122 4.95 3.39 6.78
N TYR A 123 5.05 2.32 6.00
CA TYR A 123 6.19 2.06 5.12
C TYR A 123 6.33 3.13 4.01
N ASN A 124 5.21 3.51 3.39
CA ASN A 124 5.19 4.47 2.28
C ASN A 124 5.28 5.95 2.71
N PHE A 125 4.76 6.28 3.88
CA PHE A 125 4.66 7.64 4.41
C PHE A 125 5.46 7.78 5.71
N LYS A 126 6.77 8.02 5.57
CA LYS A 126 7.66 8.23 6.71
C LYS A 126 7.41 9.57 7.38
N ALA A 127 7.61 9.62 8.70
CA ALA A 127 7.58 10.86 9.45
C ALA A 127 8.63 11.84 8.90
N LEU A 128 8.20 13.07 8.61
CA LEU A 128 9.10 14.16 8.29
C LEU A 128 9.75 14.65 9.57
N THR A 129 11.06 14.76 9.55
CA THR A 129 11.84 15.29 10.67
C THR A 129 12.52 16.57 10.24
N TYR A 130 12.53 17.56 11.13
CA TYR A 130 13.20 18.83 10.92
C TYR A 130 13.84 19.25 12.24
N VAL A 131 15.10 19.65 12.19
CA VAL A 131 15.82 20.20 13.35
C VAL A 131 15.77 21.71 13.24
N GLY A 132 15.11 22.36 14.19
CA GLY A 132 15.02 23.81 14.28
C GLY A 132 15.92 24.36 15.39
N ASP A 133 16.22 25.66 15.32
CA ASP A 133 16.93 26.36 16.39
C ASP A 133 16.03 26.53 17.62
N PRO A 134 16.62 26.58 18.83
CA PRO A 134 15.87 26.86 20.04
C PRO A 134 15.10 28.19 19.93
N SER A 135 13.80 28.14 20.13
CA SER A 135 12.95 29.33 20.21
C SER A 135 11.80 29.09 21.19
N LYS A 136 11.23 30.15 21.75
CA LYS A 136 10.09 30.02 22.67
C LYS A 136 8.86 29.41 21.98
N GLY A 137 8.70 29.67 20.67
CA GLY A 137 7.55 29.22 19.88
C GLY A 137 6.21 29.73 20.41
N THR A 138 5.14 29.48 19.67
CA THR A 138 3.75 29.68 20.14
C THR A 138 2.95 28.37 20.20
N LEU A 139 3.50 27.29 19.64
CA LEU A 139 2.89 25.97 19.62
C LEU A 139 3.42 25.11 20.78
N PRO A 140 2.61 24.18 21.31
CA PRO A 140 3.07 23.23 22.31
C PRO A 140 4.11 22.26 21.74
N GLN A 141 4.92 21.66 22.60
CA GLN A 141 5.93 20.67 22.22
C GLN A 141 5.33 19.43 21.51
N ARG A 142 4.08 19.11 21.80
CA ARG A 142 3.30 18.06 21.12
C ARG A 142 1.96 18.64 20.71
N LEU A 143 1.62 18.47 19.43
CA LEU A 143 0.38 18.92 18.86
C LEU A 143 -0.17 17.83 17.94
N SER A 144 -1.43 17.47 18.12
CA SER A 144 -2.17 16.65 17.16
C SER A 144 -3.05 17.56 16.29
N LEU A 145 -2.75 17.61 14.99
CA LEU A 145 -3.54 18.40 14.05
C LEU A 145 -4.94 17.82 13.88
N LEU A 146 -5.03 16.49 13.76
CA LEU A 146 -6.26 15.74 13.59
C LEU A 146 -6.12 14.41 14.32
N GLU A 147 -7.15 14.05 15.07
CA GLU A 147 -7.25 12.75 15.75
C GLU A 147 -8.58 12.08 15.39
N SER A 148 -8.51 10.82 14.94
CA SER A 148 -9.68 9.98 14.65
C SER A 148 -9.90 9.02 15.81
N SER A 149 -11.15 8.93 16.29
CA SER A 149 -11.54 7.97 17.32
C SER A 149 -11.58 6.51 16.86
N VAL A 150 -11.41 6.25 15.55
CA VAL A 150 -11.58 4.91 14.96
C VAL A 150 -10.37 4.50 14.16
N LYS A 151 -9.91 3.26 14.36
CA LYS A 151 -8.71 2.71 13.71
C LYS A 151 -8.93 2.40 12.23
N ASN A 152 -10.06 1.84 11.84
CA ASN A 152 -10.33 1.42 10.45
C ASN A 152 -10.68 2.56 9.48
N VAL A 153 -10.59 3.81 9.92
CA VAL A 153 -10.78 5.00 9.09
C VAL A 153 -9.46 5.75 8.94
N LEU A 154 -9.06 6.02 7.70
CA LEU A 154 -7.83 6.73 7.38
C LEU A 154 -8.11 8.11 6.79
N VAL A 155 -7.27 9.08 7.16
CA VAL A 155 -7.25 10.41 6.54
C VAL A 155 -6.36 10.33 5.29
N SER A 156 -6.96 10.53 4.12
CA SER A 156 -6.28 10.48 2.81
C SER A 156 -5.90 11.85 2.26
N ALA A 157 -6.49 12.92 2.78
CA ALA A 157 -6.15 14.28 2.41
C ALA A 157 -6.55 15.27 3.50
N VAL A 158 -5.69 16.27 3.72
CA VAL A 158 -5.94 17.45 4.54
C VAL A 158 -5.43 18.65 3.77
N TYR A 159 -6.29 19.61 3.47
CA TYR A 159 -5.89 20.83 2.75
C TYR A 159 -6.83 21.99 3.05
N THR A 160 -6.36 23.22 2.81
CA THR A 160 -7.19 24.42 2.93
C THR A 160 -7.49 25.00 1.55
N LYS A 161 -8.71 25.52 1.37
CA LYS A 161 -9.11 26.22 0.15
C LYS A 161 -10.11 27.31 0.49
N LYS A 162 -9.82 28.56 0.05
CA LYS A 162 -10.65 29.74 0.34
C LYS A 162 -10.96 29.89 1.85
N GLY A 163 -9.96 29.69 2.71
CA GLY A 163 -10.10 29.80 4.17
C GLY A 163 -10.84 28.64 4.86
N LYS A 164 -11.24 27.59 4.12
CA LYS A 164 -11.91 26.41 4.70
C LYS A 164 -10.98 25.21 4.72
N LEU A 165 -11.03 24.44 5.81
CA LEU A 165 -10.35 23.16 5.94
C LEU A 165 -11.16 22.05 5.27
N TYR A 166 -10.49 21.22 4.48
CA TYR A 166 -11.05 20.03 3.85
C TYR A 166 -10.28 18.82 4.35
N VAL A 167 -11.02 17.84 4.85
CA VAL A 167 -10.48 16.54 5.30
C VAL A 167 -11.21 15.45 4.53
N ARG A 168 -10.47 14.55 3.88
CA ARG A 168 -11.03 13.38 3.21
C ARG A 168 -10.63 12.12 3.95
N MET A 169 -11.62 11.36 4.36
CA MET A 169 -11.44 10.10 5.07
C MET A 169 -12.08 8.95 4.31
N TYR A 170 -11.63 7.73 4.56
CA TYR A 170 -12.26 6.51 4.06
C TYR A 170 -12.11 5.37 5.07
N GLU A 171 -13.13 4.52 5.12
CA GLU A 171 -13.13 3.27 5.87
C GLU A 171 -12.62 2.16 4.94
N TYR A 172 -11.71 1.31 5.41
CA TYR A 172 -11.02 0.35 4.54
C TYR A 172 -11.26 -1.12 4.87
N ILE A 173 -11.89 -1.45 6.00
CA ILE A 173 -12.17 -2.83 6.46
C ILE A 173 -13.51 -3.36 5.91
N GLY A 174 -14.43 -2.48 5.53
CA GLY A 174 -15.79 -2.81 5.10
C GLY A 174 -16.77 -2.90 6.26
N GLU A 175 -16.54 -2.14 7.33
CA GLU A 175 -17.33 -2.17 8.56
C GLU A 175 -17.94 -0.80 8.85
N SER A 176 -19.12 -0.78 9.48
CA SER A 176 -19.75 0.47 9.92
C SER A 176 -18.88 1.18 10.97
N ALA A 177 -18.60 2.46 10.75
CA ALA A 177 -17.79 3.27 11.66
C ALA A 177 -18.48 4.60 11.98
N SER A 178 -18.44 5.01 13.24
CA SER A 178 -18.84 6.36 13.70
C SER A 178 -17.58 7.13 14.10
N VAL A 179 -17.28 8.20 13.36
CA VAL A 179 -16.00 8.92 13.48
C VAL A 179 -16.21 10.25 14.19
N ASN A 180 -15.52 10.43 15.30
CA ASN A 180 -15.32 11.75 15.90
C ASN A 180 -13.93 12.26 15.49
N LEU A 181 -13.90 13.40 14.81
CA LEU A 181 -12.67 14.06 14.38
C LEU A 181 -12.38 15.24 15.30
N LEU A 182 -11.27 15.18 16.03
CA LEU A 182 -10.83 16.22 16.96
C LEU A 182 -9.63 16.97 16.38
N SER A 183 -9.53 18.27 16.68
CA SER A 183 -8.38 19.12 16.34
C SER A 183 -7.95 19.89 17.58
N GLN A 184 -6.65 19.94 17.85
CA GLN A 184 -6.08 20.74 18.94
C GLN A 184 -5.70 22.16 18.49
N ILE A 185 -5.93 22.52 17.22
CA ILE A 185 -5.77 23.90 16.74
C ILE A 185 -7.10 24.62 16.94
N SER A 186 -7.09 25.61 17.84
CA SER A 186 -8.12 26.65 17.90
C SER A 186 -7.91 27.65 16.74
N HIS A 187 -8.98 27.90 15.97
CA HIS A 187 -9.02 28.97 14.98
C HIS A 187 -8.92 30.36 15.63
#